data_AF-A0A3M0NHA8-F1
#
_entry.id   AF-A0A3M0NHA8-F1
#
_cell.length_a   1.000
_cell.length_b   1.000
_cell.length_c   1.000
_cell.angle_alpha   90.00
_cell.angle_beta   90.00
_cell.angle_gamma   90.00
#
_symmetry.space_group_name_H-M   'P 1'
#
loop_
_entity.id
_entity.type
_entity.pdbx_description
1 polymer ?
#
loop_
_entity_poly.entity_id
_entity_poly.type
_entity_poly.pdbx_seq_one_letter_code
_entity_poly.pdbx_strand_id
1 'polypeptide(L)'
;MGKIRSKQVRIVLFFIILLSCFCLTSVTTTTEVHADKIDLKGNYLYDRDGVKHKIPISKKGNHTKAAEKVANLIVKCVDNRPGDTDLYRVDMAAYYVSLFANRDNYTMQGPYYNKAYGVFIAKEYSCAGTADAMKMVLTKMGFKAKHVNKNKYKHQWCTLTMDGQKGYADGQAGYAAYGRYFTKKNQIILVPMDTIFSKKSNGEI
;
A
#
# COMPACT_ATOMS: atom_id res chain seq x y z
N MET A 1 -13.57 18.61 77.80
CA MET A 1 -15.02 18.74 77.49
C MET A 1 -15.16 19.68 76.28
N GLY A 2 -15.46 19.13 75.09
CA GLY A 2 -16.69 19.42 74.32
C GLY A 2 -16.49 20.53 73.26
N LYS A 3 -16.09 20.22 72.01
CA LYS A 3 -16.89 20.10 70.76
C LYS A 3 -17.73 21.37 70.44
N ILE A 4 -17.59 22.03 69.28
CA ILE A 4 -18.42 21.80 68.05
C ILE A 4 -17.88 22.64 66.86
N ARG A 5 -17.96 22.08 65.63
CA ARG A 5 -17.73 22.71 64.32
C ARG A 5 -18.99 23.42 63.79
N SER A 6 -18.84 24.48 62.97
CA SER A 6 -19.74 24.70 61.80
C SER A 6 -19.10 25.59 60.73
N LYS A 7 -19.49 25.36 59.47
CA LYS A 7 -18.87 25.78 58.20
C LYS A 7 -19.40 27.12 57.66
N GLN A 8 -18.55 27.76 56.84
CA GLN A 8 -18.81 28.52 55.58
C GLN A 8 -19.66 29.79 55.63
N VAL A 9 -19.21 30.86 54.93
CA VAL A 9 -19.95 31.59 53.88
C VAL A 9 -19.14 32.79 53.34
N ARG A 10 -18.89 32.73 52.01
CA ARG A 10 -18.80 33.79 50.97
C ARG A 10 -17.94 35.05 51.20
N ILE A 11 -17.06 35.34 50.22
CA ILE A 11 -17.03 36.60 49.46
C ILE A 11 -16.37 36.31 48.09
N VAL A 12 -17.05 36.74 47.03
CA VAL A 12 -16.59 36.74 45.63
C VAL A 12 -16.61 38.20 45.17
N LEU A 13 -15.61 38.59 44.37
CA LEU A 13 -15.43 39.78 43.49
C LEU A 13 -14.09 40.47 43.82
N PHE A 14 -13.27 40.98 42.90
CA PHE A 14 -13.02 40.80 41.45
C PHE A 14 -11.88 41.79 41.12
N PHE A 15 -11.02 41.43 40.15
CA PHE A 15 -10.09 42.28 39.37
C PHE A 15 -8.97 43.05 40.09
N ILE A 16 -7.72 42.76 39.71
CA ILE A 16 -6.87 43.70 38.94
C ILE A 16 -5.95 42.88 38.02
N ILE A 17 -5.89 43.34 36.79
CA ILE A 17 -5.25 42.79 35.60
C ILE A 17 -3.73 42.95 35.72
N LEU A 18 -2.96 41.89 35.47
CA LEU A 18 -1.60 42.02 34.94
C LEU A 18 -1.49 41.19 33.66
N LEU A 19 -1.46 41.92 32.56
CA LEU A 19 -1.34 41.45 31.19
C LEU A 19 0.12 41.06 30.93
N SER A 20 0.47 39.79 31.09
CA SER A 20 1.67 39.21 30.47
C SER A 20 1.25 38.37 29.27
N CYS A 21 1.55 38.90 28.08
CA CYS A 21 1.45 38.21 26.80
C CYS A 21 2.35 36.98 26.79
N PHE A 22 1.90 35.88 27.36
CA PHE A 22 2.35 34.55 26.96
C PHE A 22 1.45 34.13 25.81
N CYS A 23 1.82 34.54 24.60
CA CYS A 23 1.30 33.90 23.40
C CYS A 23 1.79 32.45 23.46
N LEU A 24 0.98 31.56 24.03
CA LEU A 24 1.06 30.15 23.70
C LEU A 24 0.79 30.06 22.20
N THR A 25 1.84 30.16 21.40
CA THR A 25 1.83 29.59 20.07
C THR A 25 1.69 28.09 20.30
N SER A 26 0.45 27.64 20.34
CA SER A 26 0.14 26.25 20.10
C SER A 26 0.72 25.97 18.72
N VAL A 27 1.90 25.35 18.67
CA VAL A 27 2.41 24.76 17.44
C VAL A 27 1.45 23.62 17.15
N THR A 28 0.36 23.94 16.47
CA THR A 28 -0.40 22.95 15.74
C THR A 28 0.55 22.46 14.66
N THR A 29 1.25 21.36 14.92
CA THR A 29 1.86 20.58 13.85
C THR A 29 0.73 20.27 12.89
N THR A 30 0.68 20.98 11.78
CA THR A 30 -0.23 20.69 10.69
C THR A 30 0.05 19.26 10.27
N THR A 31 -0.85 18.34 10.60
CA THR A 31 -0.94 17.03 9.96
C THR A 31 -1.46 17.25 8.54
N GLU A 32 -0.73 18.00 7.74
CA GLU A 32 -1.02 18.22 6.34
C GLU A 32 -0.34 17.11 5.53
N VAL A 33 -1.18 16.15 5.11
CA VAL A 33 -1.05 15.38 3.86
C VAL A 33 0.11 14.37 3.77
N HIS A 34 0.09 13.34 4.63
CA HIS A 34 0.63 12.02 4.27
C HIS A 34 -0.44 11.09 3.66
N ALA A 35 -1.73 11.43 3.79
CA ALA A 35 -2.88 10.58 3.46
C ALA A 35 -3.05 10.20 1.97
N ASP A 36 -2.24 10.76 1.08
CA ASP A 36 -2.33 10.54 -0.37
C ASP A 36 -1.10 9.84 -0.95
N LYS A 37 0.00 9.64 -0.19
CA LYS A 37 1.20 9.00 -0.74
C LYS A 37 0.97 7.50 -0.95
N ILE A 38 1.48 6.93 -2.04
CA ILE A 38 1.35 5.51 -2.37
C ILE A 38 -0.11 5.04 -2.25
N ASP A 39 -0.99 5.59 -3.08
CA ASP A 39 -2.43 5.33 -2.99
C ASP A 39 -3.10 5.29 -4.37
N LEU A 40 -4.31 4.75 -4.44
CA LEU A 40 -5.17 4.72 -5.61
C LEU A 40 -6.50 5.38 -5.27
N LYS A 41 -6.75 6.57 -5.83
CA LYS A 41 -8.03 7.29 -5.67
C LYS A 41 -8.67 7.55 -7.02
N GLY A 42 -9.85 6.96 -7.23
CA GLY A 42 -10.57 7.04 -8.50
C GLY A 42 -9.74 6.50 -9.67
N ASN A 43 -9.41 7.36 -10.63
CA ASN A 43 -8.62 7.02 -11.82
C ASN A 43 -7.16 7.49 -11.73
N TYR A 44 -6.64 7.65 -10.51
CA TYR A 44 -5.29 8.15 -10.27
C TYR A 44 -4.52 7.25 -9.32
N LEU A 45 -3.23 7.10 -9.63
CA LEU A 45 -2.23 6.50 -8.76
C LEU A 45 -1.38 7.64 -8.19
N TYR A 46 -1.13 7.61 -6.90
CA TYR A 46 -0.29 8.59 -6.21
C TYR A 46 1.02 7.91 -5.87
N ASP A 47 2.14 8.55 -6.21
CA ASP A 47 3.46 7.97 -5.93
C ASP A 47 3.92 8.18 -4.48
N ARG A 48 5.15 7.76 -4.17
CA ARG A 48 5.74 7.92 -2.82
C ARG A 48 5.98 9.36 -2.39
N ASP A 49 5.92 10.33 -3.31
CA ASP A 49 5.97 11.75 -3.00
C ASP A 49 4.57 12.38 -2.96
N GLY A 50 3.52 11.60 -3.24
CA GLY A 50 2.13 12.05 -3.33
C GLY A 50 1.80 12.71 -4.67
N VAL A 51 2.67 12.61 -5.67
CA VAL A 51 2.38 13.14 -7.01
C VAL A 51 1.33 12.26 -7.67
N LYS A 52 0.30 12.93 -8.19
CA LYS A 52 -0.86 12.30 -8.82
C LYS A 52 -0.57 11.96 -10.29
N HIS A 53 -0.74 10.68 -10.66
CA HIS A 53 -0.59 10.19 -12.03
C HIS A 53 -1.90 9.58 -12.55
N LYS A 54 -2.34 10.00 -13.73
CA LYS A 54 -3.57 9.49 -14.35
C LYS A 54 -3.37 8.06 -14.84
N ILE A 55 -4.26 7.14 -14.44
CA ILE A 55 -4.23 5.74 -14.88
C ILE A 55 -4.60 5.68 -16.37
N PRO A 56 -3.77 5.07 -17.24
CA PRO A 56 -4.02 4.97 -18.68
C PRO A 56 -5.05 3.87 -19.00
N ILE A 57 -6.30 4.09 -18.63
CA ILE A 57 -7.40 3.13 -18.83
C ILE A 57 -7.77 3.07 -20.32
N SER A 58 -7.72 1.87 -20.91
CA SER A 58 -8.22 1.61 -22.27
C SER A 58 -8.97 0.29 -22.30
N LYS A 59 -10.29 0.35 -22.51
CA LYS A 59 -11.17 -0.83 -22.60
C LYS A 59 -11.32 -1.42 -24.01
N LYS A 60 -10.77 -0.73 -25.02
CA LYS A 60 -10.82 -1.15 -26.43
C LYS A 60 -9.44 -1.63 -26.88
N GLY A 61 -9.43 -2.50 -27.89
CA GLY A 61 -8.20 -2.96 -28.54
C GLY A 61 -7.48 -4.05 -27.77
N ASN A 62 -6.14 -4.07 -27.86
CA ASN A 62 -5.33 -5.14 -27.27
C ASN A 62 -5.24 -5.00 -25.75
N HIS A 63 -5.92 -5.90 -25.03
CA HIS A 63 -5.99 -5.92 -23.56
C HIS A 63 -4.62 -6.06 -22.89
N THR A 64 -3.70 -6.85 -23.47
CA THR A 64 -2.33 -6.97 -22.93
C THR A 64 -1.61 -5.63 -23.01
N LYS A 65 -1.64 -4.95 -24.16
CA LYS A 65 -1.02 -3.63 -24.32
C LYS A 65 -1.64 -2.58 -23.39
N ALA A 66 -2.94 -2.68 -23.14
CA ALA A 66 -3.62 -1.80 -22.20
C ALA A 66 -3.11 -2.03 -20.76
N ALA A 67 -3.00 -3.28 -20.32
CA ALA A 67 -2.43 -3.64 -19.02
C ALA A 67 -0.95 -3.21 -18.89
N GLU A 68 -0.15 -3.35 -19.96
CA GLU A 68 1.25 -2.92 -19.96
C GLU A 68 1.42 -1.41 -19.73
N LYS A 69 0.48 -0.58 -20.22
CA LYS A 69 0.52 0.87 -19.95
C LYS A 69 0.34 1.16 -18.45
N VAL A 70 -0.54 0.43 -17.77
CA VAL A 70 -0.73 0.57 -16.32
C VAL A 70 0.49 0.01 -15.58
N ALA A 71 1.05 -1.11 -16.02
CA ALA A 71 2.28 -1.65 -15.44
C ALA A 71 3.45 -0.65 -15.54
N ASN A 72 3.64 0.00 -16.70
CA ASN A 72 4.65 1.05 -16.88
C ASN A 72 4.40 2.26 -15.96
N LEU A 73 3.13 2.62 -15.71
CA LEU A 73 2.81 3.65 -14.74
C LEU A 73 3.23 3.24 -13.31
N ILE A 74 2.97 2.00 -12.91
CA ILE A 74 3.43 1.49 -11.61
C ILE A 74 4.96 1.54 -11.53
N VAL A 75 5.68 1.10 -12.56
CA VAL A 75 7.15 1.19 -12.62
C VAL A 75 7.63 2.64 -12.46
N LYS A 76 6.94 3.60 -13.08
CA LYS A 76 7.23 5.03 -12.90
C LYS A 76 7.02 5.50 -11.45
N CYS A 77 5.95 5.05 -10.79
CA CYS A 77 5.62 5.45 -9.41
C CYS A 77 6.48 4.76 -8.35
N VAL A 78 7.03 3.58 -8.67
CA VAL A 78 8.03 2.89 -7.84
C VAL A 78 9.40 3.55 -7.96
N ASP A 79 9.70 4.11 -9.15
CA ASP A 79 10.98 4.72 -9.51
C ASP A 79 12.21 3.88 -9.07
N ASN A 80 13.40 4.46 -9.11
CA ASN A 80 14.62 3.81 -8.64
C ASN A 80 15.54 4.89 -8.09
N ARG A 81 15.49 5.13 -6.79
CA ARG A 81 16.30 6.15 -6.13
C ARG A 81 17.61 5.54 -5.64
N PRO A 82 18.71 6.31 -5.62
CA PRO A 82 19.94 5.88 -4.97
C PRO A 82 19.65 5.43 -3.52
N GLY A 83 20.09 4.22 -3.18
CA GLY A 83 19.87 3.62 -1.86
C GLY A 83 18.61 2.76 -1.73
N ASP A 84 17.70 2.76 -2.72
CA ASP A 84 16.60 1.80 -2.73
C ASP A 84 17.13 0.37 -2.93
N THR A 85 16.68 -0.57 -2.10
CA THR A 85 16.90 -2.00 -2.33
C THR A 85 15.93 -2.53 -3.38
N ASP A 86 16.27 -3.65 -4.03
CA ASP A 86 15.31 -4.34 -4.88
C ASP A 86 14.08 -4.76 -4.08
N LEU A 87 14.26 -5.25 -2.85
CA LEU A 87 13.15 -5.63 -1.98
C LEU A 87 12.19 -4.45 -1.77
N TYR A 88 12.69 -3.27 -1.41
CA TYR A 88 11.84 -2.10 -1.18
C TYR A 88 11.03 -1.72 -2.43
N ARG A 89 11.68 -1.71 -3.60
CA ARG A 89 11.04 -1.39 -4.88
C ARG A 89 9.98 -2.42 -5.26
N VAL A 90 10.29 -3.70 -5.07
CA VAL A 90 9.38 -4.81 -5.38
C VAL A 90 8.20 -4.87 -4.40
N ASP A 91 8.44 -4.57 -3.13
CA ASP A 91 7.40 -4.48 -2.11
C ASP A 91 6.41 -3.35 -2.41
N MET A 92 6.92 -2.17 -2.80
CA MET A 92 6.08 -1.07 -3.27
C MET A 92 5.29 -1.43 -4.54
N ALA A 93 5.91 -2.12 -5.49
CA ALA A 93 5.22 -2.61 -6.68
C ALA A 93 4.09 -3.60 -6.32
N ALA A 94 4.32 -4.51 -5.37
CA ALA A 94 3.31 -5.44 -4.88
C ALA A 94 2.15 -4.71 -4.22
N TYR A 95 2.45 -3.71 -3.39
CA TYR A 95 1.44 -2.85 -2.78
C TYR A 95 0.61 -2.08 -3.82
N TYR A 96 1.24 -1.50 -4.85
CA TYR A 96 0.46 -0.86 -5.92
C TYR A 96 -0.48 -1.83 -6.63
N VAL A 97 -0.05 -3.07 -6.91
CA VAL A 97 -0.94 -4.08 -7.52
C VAL A 97 -2.11 -4.42 -6.59
N SER A 98 -1.88 -4.50 -5.27
CA SER A 98 -2.96 -4.81 -4.33
C SER A 98 -3.98 -3.68 -4.20
N LEU A 99 -3.59 -2.43 -4.40
CA LEU A 99 -4.54 -1.31 -4.46
C LEU A 99 -5.57 -1.48 -5.58
N PHE A 100 -5.17 -2.00 -6.74
CA PHE A 100 -6.11 -2.33 -7.81
C PHE A 100 -7.03 -3.50 -7.40
N ALA A 101 -6.48 -4.54 -6.77
CA ALA A 101 -7.28 -5.66 -6.28
C ALA A 101 -8.32 -5.20 -5.24
N ASN A 102 -7.93 -4.38 -4.27
CA ASN A 102 -8.80 -3.87 -3.21
C ASN A 102 -9.92 -2.95 -3.73
N ARG A 103 -9.71 -2.31 -4.89
CA ARG A 103 -10.72 -1.48 -5.56
C ARG A 103 -11.77 -2.30 -6.32
N ASP A 104 -11.43 -3.53 -6.69
CA ASP A 104 -12.13 -4.28 -7.74
C ASP A 104 -12.91 -5.47 -7.19
N ASN A 105 -13.67 -6.15 -8.06
CA ASN A 105 -14.51 -7.27 -7.64
C ASN A 105 -13.75 -8.61 -7.72
N TYR A 106 -13.68 -9.36 -6.62
CA TYR A 106 -13.11 -10.69 -6.65
C TYR A 106 -14.01 -11.64 -7.46
N THR A 107 -13.44 -12.39 -8.40
CA THR A 107 -14.15 -13.39 -9.19
C THR A 107 -13.23 -14.50 -9.68
N MET A 108 -13.79 -15.69 -9.89
CA MET A 108 -13.12 -16.82 -10.52
C MET A 108 -13.79 -17.25 -11.83
N GLN A 109 -14.78 -16.48 -12.29
CA GLN A 109 -15.62 -16.80 -13.45
C GLN A 109 -15.63 -15.68 -14.50
N GLY A 110 -15.22 -14.47 -14.14
CA GLY A 110 -15.18 -13.33 -15.06
C GLY A 110 -14.19 -13.55 -16.23
N PRO A 111 -14.39 -12.91 -17.38
CA PRO A 111 -13.62 -13.21 -18.60
C PRO A 111 -12.11 -12.93 -18.52
N TYR A 112 -11.68 -12.04 -17.63
CA TYR A 112 -10.30 -11.63 -17.42
C TYR A 112 -9.82 -11.83 -15.98
N TYR A 113 -10.54 -12.61 -15.16
CA TYR A 113 -10.22 -12.85 -13.75
C TYR A 113 -8.76 -13.30 -13.51
N ASN A 114 -8.17 -13.99 -14.48
CA ASN A 114 -6.82 -14.56 -14.44
C ASN A 114 -5.79 -13.78 -15.28
N LYS A 115 -6.09 -12.53 -15.64
CA LYS A 115 -5.25 -11.67 -16.48
C LYS A 115 -4.89 -10.37 -15.76
N ALA A 116 -3.72 -9.82 -16.07
CA ALA A 116 -3.34 -8.48 -15.65
C ALA A 116 -4.36 -7.39 -16.08
N TYR A 117 -4.99 -7.57 -17.25
CA TYR A 117 -6.06 -6.69 -17.72
C TYR A 117 -7.28 -6.65 -16.80
N GLY A 118 -7.63 -7.80 -16.20
CA GLY A 118 -8.69 -7.89 -15.21
C GLY A 118 -8.46 -6.89 -14.08
N VAL A 119 -7.30 -7.04 -13.45
CA VAL A 119 -6.86 -6.27 -12.29
C VAL A 119 -6.69 -4.79 -12.62
N PHE A 120 -6.02 -4.46 -13.72
CA PHE A 120 -5.69 -3.06 -13.98
C PHE A 120 -6.85 -2.26 -14.60
N ILE A 121 -7.75 -2.90 -15.36
CA ILE A 121 -8.68 -2.19 -16.24
C ILE A 121 -10.12 -2.69 -16.13
N ALA A 122 -10.35 -4.01 -16.14
CA ALA A 122 -11.71 -4.55 -16.23
C ALA A 122 -12.48 -4.52 -14.90
N LYS A 123 -11.81 -4.17 -13.81
CA LYS A 123 -12.36 -4.12 -12.45
C LYS A 123 -12.76 -5.49 -11.90
N GLU A 124 -11.98 -6.51 -12.24
CA GLU A 124 -12.15 -7.86 -11.71
C GLU A 124 -10.80 -8.47 -11.35
N TYR A 125 -10.72 -9.21 -10.25
CA TYR A 125 -9.46 -9.80 -9.83
C TYR A 125 -9.61 -11.20 -9.23
N SER A 126 -8.50 -11.91 -9.25
CA SER A 126 -8.27 -13.16 -8.51
C SER A 126 -6.78 -13.27 -8.19
N CYS A 127 -6.38 -14.28 -7.42
CA CYS A 127 -4.96 -14.54 -7.16
C CYS A 127 -4.18 -14.84 -8.46
N ALA A 128 -4.82 -15.46 -9.45
CA ALA A 128 -4.23 -15.67 -10.77
C ALA A 128 -4.04 -14.33 -11.51
N GLY A 129 -5.04 -13.44 -11.46
CA GLY A 129 -4.99 -12.14 -12.11
C GLY A 129 -3.91 -11.23 -11.51
N THR A 130 -3.86 -11.15 -10.19
CA THR A 130 -2.87 -10.32 -9.46
C THR A 130 -1.46 -10.88 -9.61
N ALA A 131 -1.26 -12.19 -9.64
CA ALA A 131 0.05 -12.78 -9.93
C ALA A 131 0.49 -12.55 -11.39
N ASP A 132 -0.43 -12.53 -12.36
CA ASP A 132 -0.12 -12.18 -13.75
C ASP A 132 0.20 -10.68 -13.90
N ALA A 133 -0.54 -9.81 -13.20
CA ALA A 133 -0.28 -8.38 -13.08
C ALA A 133 1.09 -8.10 -12.43
N MET A 134 1.37 -8.75 -11.31
CA MET A 134 2.64 -8.63 -10.60
C MET A 134 3.80 -9.06 -11.49
N LYS A 135 3.70 -10.21 -12.17
CA LYS A 135 4.74 -10.66 -13.10
C LYS A 135 4.98 -9.63 -14.21
N MET A 136 3.91 -9.03 -14.74
CA MET A 136 4.03 -7.99 -15.77
C MET A 136 4.80 -6.77 -15.25
N VAL A 137 4.45 -6.26 -14.07
CA VAL A 137 5.15 -5.13 -13.44
C VAL A 137 6.62 -5.46 -13.19
N LEU A 138 6.91 -6.63 -12.58
CA LEU A 138 8.28 -7.08 -12.32
C LEU A 138 9.11 -7.21 -13.60
N THR A 139 8.51 -7.71 -14.69
CA THR A 139 9.18 -7.80 -15.99
C THR A 139 9.52 -6.41 -16.52
N LYS A 140 8.62 -5.43 -16.40
CA LYS A 140 8.88 -4.03 -16.80
C LYS A 140 9.91 -3.33 -15.91
N MET A 141 10.04 -3.74 -14.65
CA MET A 141 11.11 -3.29 -13.73
C MET A 141 12.47 -3.92 -14.05
N GLY A 142 12.54 -4.92 -14.95
CA GLY A 142 13.77 -5.61 -15.32
C GLY A 142 14.02 -6.93 -14.58
N PHE A 143 13.11 -7.37 -13.70
CA PHE A 143 13.26 -8.62 -12.96
C PHE A 143 12.81 -9.84 -13.78
N LYS A 144 13.55 -10.95 -13.62
CA LYS A 144 13.12 -12.27 -14.08
C LYS A 144 12.20 -12.92 -13.04
N ALA A 145 10.91 -12.67 -13.15
CA ALA A 145 9.90 -13.22 -12.24
C ALA A 145 9.17 -14.45 -12.80
N LYS A 146 8.86 -15.41 -11.92
CA LYS A 146 8.08 -16.61 -12.23
C LYS A 146 6.74 -16.57 -11.48
N HIS A 147 5.65 -16.72 -12.22
CA HIS A 147 4.30 -16.90 -11.68
C HIS A 147 4.16 -18.33 -11.14
N VAL A 148 3.96 -18.48 -9.84
CA VAL A 148 3.81 -19.77 -9.14
C VAL A 148 2.36 -20.21 -9.13
N ASN A 149 2.14 -21.52 -9.32
CA ASN A 149 0.80 -22.14 -9.37
C ASN A 149 -0.13 -21.65 -10.48
N LYS A 150 0.42 -21.08 -11.57
CA LYS A 150 -0.36 -20.67 -12.73
C LYS A 150 -1.28 -21.81 -13.21
N ASN A 151 -2.56 -21.49 -13.40
CA ASN A 151 -3.63 -22.42 -13.80
C ASN A 151 -3.95 -23.54 -12.80
N LYS A 152 -3.58 -23.40 -11.52
CA LYS A 152 -3.93 -24.36 -10.46
C LYS A 152 -4.92 -23.72 -9.48
N TYR A 153 -5.82 -24.52 -8.91
CA TYR A 153 -6.69 -24.10 -7.80
C TYR A 153 -5.91 -24.07 -6.48
N LYS A 154 -4.92 -23.19 -6.42
CA LYS A 154 -4.06 -22.89 -5.26
C LYS A 154 -3.76 -21.40 -5.29
N HIS A 155 -3.37 -20.83 -4.15
CA HIS A 155 -2.88 -19.45 -4.10
C HIS A 155 -1.71 -19.23 -5.08
N GLN A 156 -1.66 -18.05 -5.70
CA GLN A 156 -0.71 -17.72 -6.78
C GLN A 156 0.01 -16.42 -6.45
N TRP A 157 1.33 -16.40 -6.70
CA TRP A 157 2.22 -15.28 -6.40
C TRP A 157 3.41 -15.30 -7.39
N CYS A 158 4.34 -14.37 -7.27
CA CYS A 158 5.58 -14.35 -8.04
C CYS A 158 6.81 -14.70 -7.19
N THR A 159 7.74 -15.45 -7.76
CA THR A 159 9.10 -15.64 -7.20
C THR A 159 10.13 -15.00 -8.10
N LEU A 160 11.17 -14.42 -7.51
CA LEU A 160 12.23 -13.68 -8.20
C LEU A 160 13.50 -13.64 -7.34
N THR A 161 14.57 -13.06 -7.89
CA THR A 161 15.77 -12.69 -7.14
C THR A 161 15.79 -11.18 -6.93
N MET A 162 16.02 -10.73 -5.69
CA MET A 162 16.13 -9.33 -5.26
C MET A 162 17.43 -9.21 -4.46
N ASP A 163 18.26 -8.21 -4.73
CA ASP A 163 19.48 -7.94 -3.95
C ASP A 163 20.40 -9.19 -3.85
N GLY A 164 20.46 -9.97 -4.95
CA GLY A 164 21.20 -11.24 -5.01
C GLY A 164 20.56 -12.43 -4.30
N GLN A 165 19.43 -12.25 -3.62
CA GLN A 165 18.74 -13.27 -2.82
C GLN A 165 17.42 -13.71 -3.44
N LYS A 166 17.07 -14.98 -3.26
CA LYS A 166 15.74 -15.47 -3.66
C LYS A 166 14.67 -14.85 -2.77
N GLY A 167 13.56 -14.46 -3.36
CA GLY A 167 12.39 -13.97 -2.65
C GLY A 167 11.11 -14.15 -3.44
N TYR A 168 10.08 -13.45 -3.00
CA TYR A 168 8.75 -13.50 -3.58
C TYR A 168 8.07 -12.13 -3.52
N ALA A 169 7.07 -11.97 -4.36
CA ALA A 169 6.15 -10.83 -4.35
C ALA A 169 4.73 -11.32 -4.57
N ASP A 170 3.80 -10.85 -3.75
CA ASP A 170 2.37 -11.16 -3.86
C ASP A 170 1.58 -9.87 -4.11
N GLY A 171 1.12 -9.71 -5.35
CA GLY A 171 0.31 -8.56 -5.75
C GLY A 171 -1.12 -8.57 -5.22
N GLN A 172 -1.65 -9.70 -4.72
CA GLN A 172 -2.94 -9.70 -4.02
C GLN A 172 -2.76 -9.28 -2.58
N ALA A 173 -1.75 -9.83 -1.91
CA ALA A 173 -1.51 -9.56 -0.49
C ALA A 173 -0.82 -8.20 -0.27
N GLY A 174 -0.14 -7.66 -1.28
CA GLY A 174 0.41 -6.30 -1.26
C GLY A 174 1.80 -6.17 -0.67
N TYR A 175 2.60 -7.25 -0.65
CA TYR A 175 3.96 -7.21 -0.12
C TYR A 175 4.91 -8.18 -0.81
N ALA A 176 6.20 -7.99 -0.54
CA ALA A 176 7.30 -8.84 -0.95
C ALA A 176 8.23 -9.14 0.24
N ALA A 177 8.97 -10.25 0.14
CA ALA A 177 10.00 -10.58 1.11
C ALA A 177 11.06 -11.51 0.51
N TYR A 178 12.20 -11.62 1.20
CA TYR A 178 13.17 -12.67 0.92
C TYR A 178 12.67 -14.05 1.34
N GLY A 179 13.31 -15.09 0.80
CA GLY A 179 13.07 -16.48 1.16
C GLY A 179 11.95 -17.14 0.38
N ARG A 180 11.22 -18.05 1.04
CA ARG A 180 10.14 -18.85 0.43
C ARG A 180 8.80 -18.38 0.96
N TYR A 181 7.82 -18.29 0.06
CA TYR A 181 6.45 -17.90 0.38
C TYR A 181 5.80 -18.81 1.43
N PHE A 182 5.92 -20.13 1.25
CA PHE A 182 5.60 -21.13 2.26
C PHE A 182 6.87 -21.83 2.70
N THR A 183 7.02 -22.04 4.02
CA THR A 183 8.10 -22.87 4.57
C THR A 183 7.56 -24.25 4.95
N LYS A 184 8.44 -25.23 5.17
CA LYS A 184 8.02 -26.57 5.65
C LYS A 184 7.38 -26.51 7.06
N LYS A 185 7.65 -25.45 7.82
CA LYS A 185 7.19 -25.28 9.21
C LYS A 185 5.93 -24.40 9.32
N ASN A 186 5.73 -23.46 8.39
CA ASN A 186 4.59 -22.53 8.43
C ASN A 186 3.71 -22.70 7.19
N GLN A 187 2.46 -23.10 7.42
CA GLN A 187 1.37 -22.99 6.45
C GLN A 187 0.71 -21.60 6.46
N ILE A 188 1.10 -20.74 7.41
CA ILE A 188 0.64 -19.36 7.56
C ILE A 188 1.77 -18.42 7.16
N ILE A 189 1.42 -17.35 6.45
CA ILE A 189 2.38 -16.34 6.00
C ILE A 189 2.30 -15.16 6.96
N LEU A 190 3.45 -14.78 7.50
CA LEU A 190 3.58 -13.59 8.33
C LEU A 190 4.01 -12.45 7.42
N VAL A 191 3.20 -11.40 7.35
CA VAL A 191 3.54 -10.16 6.65
C VAL A 191 4.63 -9.46 7.47
N PRO A 192 5.82 -9.16 6.90
CA PRO A 192 6.83 -8.41 7.63
C PRO A 192 6.32 -7.01 8.02
N MET A 193 6.67 -6.55 9.21
CA MET A 193 6.20 -5.25 9.74
C MET A 193 6.80 -4.05 9.01
N ASP A 194 7.91 -4.24 8.29
CA ASP A 194 8.64 -3.20 7.56
C ASP A 194 8.17 -2.99 6.11
N THR A 195 7.19 -3.78 5.66
CA THR A 195 6.57 -3.63 4.32
C THR A 195 5.80 -2.31 4.19
N ILE A 196 5.65 -1.84 2.95
CA ILE A 196 4.79 -0.70 2.59
C ILE A 196 3.37 -0.93 3.10
N PHE A 197 2.85 -2.15 2.97
CA PHE A 197 1.54 -2.53 3.49
C PHE A 197 1.41 -2.30 5.01
N SER A 198 2.36 -2.82 5.79
CA SER A 198 2.36 -2.69 7.24
C SER A 198 2.51 -1.23 7.68
N LYS A 199 3.45 -0.50 7.06
CA LYS A 199 3.67 0.93 7.33
C LYS A 199 2.43 1.77 7.02
N LYS A 200 1.74 1.50 5.90
CA LYS A 200 0.46 2.15 5.57
C LYS A 200 -0.62 1.83 6.58
N SER A 201 -0.74 0.57 6.98
CA SER A 201 -1.74 0.13 7.96
C SER A 201 -1.52 0.74 9.35
N ASN A 202 -0.26 1.03 9.70
CA ASN A 202 0.12 1.68 10.95
C ASN A 202 0.09 3.22 10.90
N GLY A 203 -0.20 3.82 9.73
CA GLY A 203 -0.18 5.28 9.55
C GLY A 203 1.23 5.89 9.57
N GLU A 204 2.28 5.10 9.34
CA GLU A 204 3.67 5.56 9.29
C GLU A 204 4.01 6.32 8.01
N ILE A 205 3.26 6.05 6.93
CA ILE A 205 3.44 6.67 5.61
C ILE A 205 2.13 7.05 4.97
#